data_AF-Q0Z8V6-F1
#
_entry.id   AF-Q0Z8V6-F1
#
_cell.length_a   1.000
_cell.length_b   1.000
_cell.length_c   1.000
_cell.angle_alpha   90.00
_cell.angle_beta   90.00
_cell.angle_gamma   90.00
#
_symmetry.space_group_name_H-M   'P 1'
#
loop_
_entity.id
_entity.type
_entity.pdbx_description
1 polymer ?
#
loop_
_entity_poly.entity_id
_entity_poly.type
_entity_poly.pdbx_seq_one_letter_code
_entity_poly.pdbx_strand_id
1 'polypeptide(L)' 'VSKSSCTPTFATAVLNVQNERWDGVPFILRCGKALNEQKAEVRLQ' A
#
# COMPACT_ATOMS: atom_id res chain seq x y z
N VAL A 1 5.34 21.98 7.56
CA VAL A 1 6.29 21.09 6.85
C VAL A 1 7.44 21.94 6.32
N SER A 2 8.69 21.50 6.42
CA SER A 2 9.84 22.25 5.87
C SER A 2 9.75 22.33 4.34
N LYS A 3 10.28 23.40 3.73
CA LYS A 3 10.30 23.54 2.26
C LYS A 3 11.08 22.41 1.56
N SER A 4 11.96 21.74 2.28
CA SER A 4 12.80 20.63 1.80
C SER A 4 12.31 19.24 2.24
N SER A 5 11.11 19.12 2.78
CA SER A 5 10.59 17.82 3.22
C SER A 5 10.35 16.89 2.03
N CYS A 6 10.89 15.67 2.12
CA CYS A 6 10.62 14.58 1.19
C CYS A 6 9.66 13.53 1.78
N THR A 7 8.91 13.86 2.84
CA THR A 7 8.00 12.90 3.48
C THR A 7 6.87 12.52 2.50
N PRO A 8 6.73 11.24 2.13
CA PRO A 8 5.70 10.82 1.18
C PRO A 8 4.31 10.89 1.82
N THR A 9 3.31 11.33 1.06
CA THR A 9 1.89 11.31 1.45
C THR A 9 1.12 10.15 0.82
N PHE A 10 1.78 9.37 -0.03
CA PHE A 10 1.25 8.20 -0.73
C PHE A 10 2.35 7.14 -0.83
N ALA A 11 1.95 5.87 -0.69
CA ALA A 11 2.83 4.73 -0.88
C ALA A 11 2.07 3.56 -1.52
N THR A 12 2.79 2.78 -2.32
CA THR A 12 2.35 1.46 -2.78
C THR A 12 3.47 0.46 -2.52
N ALA A 13 3.13 -0.72 -2.04
CA ALA A 13 4.08 -1.79 -1.76
C ALA A 13 3.52 -3.14 -2.19
N VAL A 14 4.40 -4.02 -2.64
CA VAL A 14 4.10 -5.44 -2.85
C VAL A 14 4.81 -6.21 -1.74
N LEU A 15 4.04 -6.93 -0.94
CA LEU A 15 4.55 -7.82 0.09
C LEU A 15 4.34 -9.27 -0.34
N ASN A 16 5.29 -10.12 0.02
CA ASN A 16 5.19 -11.56 -0.20
C ASN A 16 5.17 -12.25 1.17
N VAL A 17 4.20 -13.14 1.36
CA VAL A 17 4.08 -13.93 2.58
C VAL A 17 4.79 -15.26 2.35
N GLN A 18 5.97 -15.42 2.96
CA GLN A 18 6.83 -16.59 2.78
C GLN A 18 6.33 -17.80 3.58
N ASN A 19 5.25 -18.42 3.12
CA ASN A 19 4.77 -19.71 3.61
C ASN A 19 4.13 -20.52 2.48
N GLU A 20 3.88 -21.81 2.74
CA GLU A 20 3.31 -22.74 1.75
C GLU A 20 1.98 -22.25 1.15
N ARG A 21 1.12 -21.65 1.97
CA ARG A 21 -0.23 -21.24 1.54
C ARG A 21 -0.20 -20.08 0.54
N TRP A 22 0.73 -19.15 0.71
CA TRP A 22 0.76 -17.88 -0.02
C TRP A 22 2.02 -17.70 -0.86
N ASP A 23 2.77 -18.77 -1.10
CA ASP A 23 3.95 -18.73 -1.95
C ASP A 23 3.57 -18.29 -3.37
N GLY A 24 4.30 -17.33 -3.90
CA GLY A 24 4.01 -16.69 -5.20
C GLY A 24 2.79 -15.76 -5.23
N VAL A 25 2.04 -15.56 -4.13
CA VAL A 25 0.88 -14.65 -4.11
C VAL A 25 1.27 -13.24 -3.64
N PRO A 26 1.12 -12.20 -4.48
CA PRO A 26 1.47 -10.84 -4.12
C PRO A 26 0.38 -10.15 -3.29
N PHE A 27 0.76 -9.56 -2.15
CA PHE A 27 -0.12 -8.71 -1.33
C PHE A 27 0.17 -7.24 -1.63
N ILE A 28 -0.77 -6.55 -2.28
CA ILE A 28 -0.63 -5.15 -2.66
C ILE A 28 -1.21 -4.25 -1.56
N LEU A 29 -0.37 -3.39 -0.99
CA LEU A 29 -0.81 -2.35 -0.07
C LEU A 29 -0.72 -0.99 -0.77
N ARG A 30 -1.82 -0.24 -0.74
CA ARG A 30 -1.89 1.13 -1.27
C ARG A 30 -2.55 2.03 -0.24
N CYS A 31 -1.87 3.12 0.12
CA CYS A 31 -2.42 4.10 1.05
C CYS A 31 -1.91 5.51 0.75
N GLY A 32 -2.70 6.52 1.11
CA GLY A 32 -2.27 7.90 0.98
C GLY A 32 -3.27 8.92 1.48
N LYS A 33 -2.90 10.19 1.39
CA LYS A 33 -3.71 11.36 1.73
C LYS A 33 -4.01 12.19 0.48
N ALA A 34 -5.05 13.03 0.53
CA ALA A 34 -5.55 13.83 -0.60
C ALA A 34 -5.89 12.98 -1.83
N LEU A 35 -6.51 11.82 -1.60
CA LEU A 35 -7.02 10.93 -2.64
C LEU A 35 -8.45 11.32 -3.03
N ASN A 36 -8.93 10.78 -4.15
CA ASN A 36 -10.26 11.04 -4.70
C ASN A 36 -11.40 10.55 -3.79
N GLU A 37 -11.14 9.59 -2.92
CA GLU A 37 -12.13 9.03 -1.99
C GLU A 37 -11.52 8.67 -0.63
N GLN A 38 -12.35 8.68 0.41
CA GLN A 38 -12.01 8.11 1.71
C GLN A 38 -12.51 6.66 1.75
N LYS A 39 -11.58 5.71 1.59
CA LYS A 39 -11.91 4.29 1.51
C LYS A 39 -10.86 3.43 2.21
N ALA A 40 -11.32 2.40 2.90
CA ALA A 40 -10.51 1.31 3.42
C ALA A 40 -11.19 0.00 2.98
N GLU A 41 -10.50 -0.81 2.18
CA GLU A 41 -11.06 -2.04 1.63
C GLU A 41 -10.03 -3.17 1.57
N VAL A 42 -10.54 -4.40 1.53
CA VAL A 42 -9.78 -5.61 1.22
C VAL A 42 -10.42 -6.23 -0.01
N ARG A 43 -9.61 -6.52 -1.04
CA ARG A 43 -10.05 -7.12 -2.30
C ARG A 43 -9.21 -8.34 -2.60
N LEU A 44 -9.86 -9.46 -2.88
CA LEU A 44 -9.26 -10.64 -3.49
C LEU A 44 -9.60 -10.64 -4.98
N GLN A 45 -8.66 -11.04 -5.83
CA GLN A 45 -8.84 -11.16 -7.28
C GLN A 45 -8.92 -12.63 -7.70
#